data_AF-A0A2P9H899-F1
#
_entry.id   AF-A0A2P9H899-F1
#
_cell.length_a   1.000
_cell.length_b   1.000
_cell.length_c   1.000
_cell.angle_alpha   90.00
_cell.angle_beta   90.00
_cell.angle_gamma   90.00
#
_symmetry.space_group_name_H-M   'P 1'
#
loop_
_entity.id
_entity.type
_entity.pdbx_description
1 polymer ?
#
loop_
_entity_poly.entity_id
_entity_poly.type
_entity_poly.pdbx_seq_one_letter_code
_entity_poly.pdbx_strand_id
1 'polypeptide(L)'
;MLFITYAERPLDFEHVEESFGRSARIYGWAKAKVAARRMYLIDANWKLVTENYQECYHCGPAHQEYSRRHVFARPQVQREGPDQAMYDRDAALGIALREVDCYAGDSDPGQESADCCRSAMLDGFLTGSRDGRPVAPLMGDFKGKDFDGGFSFLDVGPTSNFVAYPDYGLIYRTIPVTVDKTAFELIWLVDEHAVEGKDYREQELVWMWDYTSAEDKKIIELNQAGVNSAFFEPGPYTPMEADAARYVSWYLESMKRV
;
A
#
# COMPACT_ATOMS: atom_id res chain seq x y z
N MET A 1 -12.73 -8.70 1.63
CA MET A 1 -12.85 -7.34 1.06
C MET A 1 -14.02 -7.34 0.08
N LEU A 2 -14.63 -6.18 -0.17
CA LEU A 2 -15.75 -6.05 -1.09
C LEU A 2 -15.36 -5.04 -2.18
N PHE A 3 -15.36 -5.49 -3.42
CA PHE A 3 -15.15 -4.67 -4.60
C PHE A 3 -16.48 -4.52 -5.34
N ILE A 4 -16.73 -3.34 -5.91
CA ILE A 4 -17.94 -3.03 -6.66
C ILE A 4 -17.56 -2.41 -7.99
N THR A 5 -18.34 -2.69 -9.03
CA THR A 5 -18.18 -2.10 -10.35
C THR A 5 -19.54 -1.66 -10.88
N TYR A 6 -19.53 -0.55 -11.62
CA TYR A 6 -20.70 -0.02 -12.31
C TYR A 6 -20.67 -0.30 -13.82
N ALA A 7 -19.63 -0.99 -14.31
CA ALA A 7 -19.54 -1.36 -15.72
C ALA A 7 -20.59 -2.41 -16.09
N GLU A 8 -21.28 -2.22 -17.22
CA GLU A 8 -22.21 -3.23 -17.76
C GLU A 8 -21.51 -4.55 -18.10
N ARG A 9 -20.24 -4.44 -18.54
CA ARG A 9 -19.35 -5.56 -18.83
C ARG A 9 -18.12 -5.41 -17.95
N PRO A 10 -18.10 -6.00 -16.75
CA PRO A 10 -16.97 -5.90 -15.85
C PRO A 10 -15.75 -6.64 -16.43
N LEU A 11 -14.56 -6.23 -16.00
CA LEU A 11 -13.34 -7.01 -16.21
C LEU A 11 -13.44 -8.34 -15.46
N ASP A 12 -12.72 -9.34 -15.95
CA ASP A 12 -12.57 -10.61 -15.25
C ASP A 12 -11.80 -10.41 -13.94
N PHE A 13 -12.33 -10.99 -12.87
CA PHE A 13 -11.83 -10.85 -11.51
C PHE A 13 -11.15 -12.12 -11.00
N GLU A 14 -11.15 -13.22 -11.78
CA GLU A 14 -10.54 -14.51 -11.38
C GLU A 14 -9.04 -14.33 -11.06
N HIS A 15 -8.31 -13.56 -11.87
CA HIS A 15 -6.90 -13.25 -11.62
C HIS A 15 -6.66 -12.57 -10.26
N VAL A 16 -7.56 -11.66 -9.85
CA VAL A 16 -7.49 -11.01 -8.54
C VAL A 16 -7.73 -12.02 -7.43
N GLU A 17 -8.75 -12.88 -7.57
CA GLU A 17 -9.08 -13.91 -6.58
C GLU A 17 -7.92 -14.90 -6.39
N GLU A 18 -7.29 -15.34 -7.48
CA GLU A 18 -6.14 -16.24 -7.45
C GLU A 18 -4.92 -15.58 -6.78
N SER A 19 -4.62 -14.34 -7.16
CA SER A 19 -3.49 -13.58 -6.63
C SER A 19 -3.66 -13.36 -5.13
N PHE A 20 -4.77 -12.76 -4.70
CA PHE A 20 -5.04 -12.47 -3.28
C PHE A 20 -5.26 -13.74 -2.45
N GLY A 21 -5.76 -14.83 -3.06
CA GLY A 21 -5.87 -16.14 -2.42
C GLY A 21 -4.53 -16.75 -2.03
N ARG A 22 -3.44 -16.39 -2.73
CA ARG A 22 -2.07 -16.88 -2.50
C ARG A 22 -1.16 -15.84 -1.84
N SER A 23 -1.49 -14.55 -1.91
CA SER A 23 -0.74 -13.47 -1.28
C SER A 23 -1.43 -12.95 -0.03
N ALA A 24 -2.53 -12.22 -0.17
CA ALA A 24 -3.24 -11.53 0.91
C ALA A 24 -3.81 -12.46 1.99
N ARG A 25 -4.17 -13.70 1.61
CA ARG A 25 -4.80 -14.67 2.51
C ARG A 25 -4.00 -14.92 3.78
N ILE A 26 -2.67 -14.90 3.70
CA ILE A 26 -1.78 -15.22 4.84
C ILE A 26 -1.94 -14.22 6.00
N TYR A 27 -2.43 -13.02 5.73
CA TYR A 27 -2.69 -11.99 6.74
C TYR A 27 -4.02 -12.18 7.47
N GLY A 28 -4.83 -13.17 7.08
CA GLY A 28 -6.06 -13.52 7.80
C GLY A 28 -7.16 -12.49 7.73
N TRP A 29 -7.16 -11.60 6.72
CA TRP A 29 -8.12 -10.49 6.62
C TRP A 29 -9.59 -10.91 6.49
N ALA A 30 -9.86 -12.18 6.14
CA ALA A 30 -11.21 -12.76 6.19
C ALA A 30 -11.81 -12.79 7.60
N LYS A 31 -10.96 -12.74 8.64
CA LYS A 31 -11.32 -12.72 10.07
C LYS A 31 -10.88 -11.42 10.74
N ALA A 32 -10.72 -10.35 9.96
CA ALA A 32 -10.38 -9.04 10.50
C ALA A 32 -11.63 -8.26 10.88
N LYS A 33 -11.45 -7.30 11.79
CA LYS A 33 -12.38 -6.20 12.01
C LYS A 33 -11.69 -4.86 11.79
N VAL A 34 -12.50 -3.85 11.54
CA VAL A 34 -12.01 -2.46 11.50
C VAL A 34 -11.74 -1.97 12.92
N ALA A 35 -10.50 -1.61 13.20
CA ALA A 35 -10.07 -1.00 14.45
C ALA A 35 -10.17 0.52 14.42
N ALA A 36 -9.80 1.14 13.29
CA ALA A 36 -9.78 2.60 13.16
C ALA A 36 -10.06 3.04 11.72
N ARG A 37 -10.51 4.28 11.58
CA ARG A 37 -10.65 4.98 10.29
C ARG A 37 -10.11 6.39 10.41
N ARG A 38 -9.47 6.88 9.35
CA ARG A 38 -9.07 8.28 9.17
C ARG A 38 -9.43 8.72 7.76
N MET A 39 -9.77 9.99 7.61
CA MET A 39 -10.08 10.60 6.32
C MET A 39 -9.29 11.89 6.18
N TYR A 40 -8.54 12.00 5.08
CA TYR A 40 -7.83 13.20 4.70
C TYR A 40 -8.49 13.79 3.46
N LEU A 41 -8.89 15.05 3.55
CA LEU A 41 -9.26 15.83 2.37
C LEU A 41 -7.98 16.46 1.83
N ILE A 42 -7.63 16.10 0.61
CA ILE A 42 -6.43 16.56 -0.10
C ILE A 42 -6.89 17.51 -1.21
N ASP A 43 -6.37 18.73 -1.22
CA ASP A 43 -6.60 19.76 -2.24
C ASP A 43 -5.76 19.46 -3.49
N ALA A 44 -5.98 18.27 -4.06
CA ALA A 44 -5.38 17.80 -5.28
C ALA A 44 -6.27 16.85 -6.06
N ASN A 45 -5.98 16.74 -7.36
CA ASN A 45 -6.54 15.73 -8.23
C ASN A 45 -6.17 14.32 -7.76
N TRP A 46 -7.12 13.39 -7.86
CA TRP A 46 -6.94 12.01 -7.40
C TRP A 46 -5.78 11.28 -8.09
N LYS A 47 -5.44 11.65 -9.33
CA LYS A 47 -4.30 11.06 -10.06
C LYS A 47 -2.98 11.37 -9.35
N LEU A 48 -2.81 12.59 -8.82
CA LEU A 48 -1.61 12.94 -8.05
C LEU A 48 -1.52 12.18 -6.73
N VAL A 49 -2.66 11.86 -6.11
CA VAL A 49 -2.71 11.01 -4.92
C VAL A 49 -2.27 9.58 -5.25
N THR A 50 -2.78 9.02 -6.35
CA THR A 50 -2.38 7.68 -6.82
C THR A 50 -0.93 7.65 -7.25
N GLU A 51 -0.44 8.63 -8.02
CA GLU A 51 0.97 8.72 -8.43
C GLU A 51 1.90 8.76 -7.22
N ASN A 52 1.60 9.59 -6.20
CA ASN A 52 2.39 9.66 -4.97
C ASN A 52 2.41 8.32 -4.19
N TYR A 53 1.30 7.57 -4.19
CA TYR A 53 1.26 6.26 -3.52
C TYR A 53 2.15 5.21 -4.23
N GLN A 54 2.25 5.30 -5.55
CA GLN A 54 2.91 4.29 -6.41
C GLN A 54 4.42 4.47 -6.53
N GLU A 55 5.04 5.28 -5.68
CA GLU A 55 6.49 5.48 -5.68
C GLU A 55 7.01 5.77 -4.27
N CYS A 56 8.32 5.62 -4.09
CA CYS A 56 8.98 5.96 -2.83
C CYS A 56 10.22 6.84 -3.04
N TYR A 57 10.31 7.54 -4.18
CA TYR A 57 11.36 8.50 -4.46
C TYR A 57 11.32 9.66 -3.46
N HIS A 58 10.12 10.11 -3.06
CA HIS A 58 9.96 11.14 -2.02
C HIS A 58 10.19 10.61 -0.59
N CYS A 59 10.13 9.29 -0.35
CA CYS A 59 10.09 8.71 1.00
C CYS A 59 11.30 9.10 1.85
N GLY A 60 12.51 8.99 1.31
CA GLY A 60 13.75 9.30 2.03
C GLY A 60 13.79 10.70 2.64
N PRO A 61 13.59 11.77 1.85
CA PRO A 61 13.58 13.13 2.37
C PRO A 61 12.30 13.51 3.12
N ALA A 62 11.14 12.96 2.75
CA ALA A 62 9.86 13.39 3.31
C ALA A 62 9.44 12.64 4.58
N HIS A 63 9.61 11.31 4.60
CA HIS A 63 9.08 10.45 5.65
C HIS A 63 10.18 9.91 6.55
N GLN A 64 10.65 10.74 7.49
CA GLN A 64 11.74 10.36 8.41
C GLN A 64 11.42 9.09 9.20
N GLU A 65 10.18 8.97 9.70
CA GLU A 65 9.79 7.83 10.53
C GLU A 65 9.55 6.56 9.71
N TYR A 66 8.95 6.68 8.52
CA TYR A 66 8.80 5.55 7.59
C TYR A 66 10.15 5.04 7.09
N SER A 67 11.03 5.94 6.61
CA SER A 67 12.32 5.61 5.99
C SER A 67 13.38 5.05 6.94
N ARG A 68 13.20 5.24 8.25
CA ARG A 68 14.02 4.61 9.30
C ARG A 68 13.61 3.17 9.58
N ARG A 69 12.47 2.71 9.06
CA ARG A 69 11.86 1.42 9.38
C ARG A 69 11.62 0.53 8.18
N HIS A 70 11.34 1.07 7.00
CA HIS A 70 11.01 0.28 5.82
C HIS A 70 12.16 0.29 4.83
N VAL A 71 12.62 -0.90 4.43
CA VAL A 71 13.64 -1.06 3.38
C VAL A 71 13.11 -0.54 2.05
N PHE A 72 11.81 -0.64 1.80
CA PHE A 72 11.17 -0.18 0.57
C PHE A 72 11.41 1.31 0.24
N ALA A 73 11.68 2.15 1.25
CA ALA A 73 12.06 3.55 1.05
C ALA A 73 13.46 3.76 0.42
N ARG A 74 14.21 2.67 0.17
CA ARG A 74 15.55 2.69 -0.40
C ARG A 74 15.52 2.33 -1.90
N PRO A 75 16.51 2.79 -2.69
CA PRO A 75 16.67 2.33 -4.07
C PRO A 75 16.80 0.80 -4.14
N GLN A 76 16.31 0.19 -5.22
CA GLN A 76 16.21 -1.26 -5.38
C GLN A 76 17.47 -2.04 -5.01
N VAL A 77 18.65 -1.60 -5.45
CA VAL A 77 19.94 -2.25 -5.16
C VAL A 77 20.25 -2.35 -3.66
N GLN A 78 19.69 -1.46 -2.83
CA GLN A 78 19.84 -1.49 -1.37
C GLN A 78 18.80 -2.38 -0.68
N ARG A 79 17.75 -2.79 -1.41
CA ARG A 79 16.66 -3.62 -0.90
C ARG A 79 16.95 -5.12 -1.05
N GLU A 80 17.66 -5.52 -2.10
CA GLU A 80 17.93 -6.92 -2.45
C GLU A 80 18.44 -7.77 -1.28
N GLY A 81 19.44 -7.30 -0.55
CA GLY A 81 20.02 -8.03 0.59
C GLY A 81 19.04 -8.20 1.76
N PRO A 82 18.49 -7.10 2.30
CA PRO A 82 17.50 -7.18 3.38
C PRO A 82 16.22 -7.95 3.01
N ASP A 83 15.71 -7.76 1.79
CA ASP A 83 14.53 -8.49 1.30
C ASP A 83 14.84 -9.99 1.19
N GLN A 84 16.00 -10.38 0.64
CA GLN A 84 16.42 -11.78 0.62
C GLN A 84 16.52 -12.40 2.01
N ALA A 85 17.07 -11.68 2.98
CA ALA A 85 17.14 -12.15 4.37
C ALA A 85 15.76 -12.32 5.00
N MET A 86 14.77 -11.51 4.59
CA MET A 86 13.37 -11.65 5.00
C MET A 86 12.72 -12.87 4.35
N TYR A 87 12.91 -13.11 3.05
CA TYR A 87 12.41 -14.32 2.38
C TYR A 87 12.99 -15.61 2.97
N ASP A 88 14.26 -15.60 3.39
CA ASP A 88 14.86 -16.75 4.08
C ASP A 88 14.16 -17.02 5.44
N ARG A 89 13.71 -15.98 6.14
CA ARG A 89 12.90 -16.10 7.37
C ARG A 89 11.49 -16.57 7.07
N ASP A 90 10.84 -16.06 6.01
CA ASP A 90 9.53 -16.55 5.55
C ASP A 90 9.59 -18.07 5.34
N ALA A 91 10.59 -18.56 4.60
CA ALA A 91 10.79 -19.98 4.33
C ALA A 91 10.99 -20.80 5.61
N ALA A 92 11.78 -20.29 6.57
CA ALA A 92 11.99 -20.94 7.87
C ALA A 92 10.72 -21.00 8.72
N LEU A 93 9.83 -20.01 8.59
CA LEU A 93 8.55 -19.94 9.27
C LEU A 93 7.43 -20.69 8.53
N GLY A 94 7.69 -21.22 7.33
CA GLY A 94 6.70 -21.87 6.50
C GLY A 94 5.69 -20.89 5.87
N ILE A 95 6.03 -19.61 5.81
CA ILE A 95 5.23 -18.57 5.15
C ILE A 95 5.48 -18.69 3.65
N ALA A 96 4.41 -18.94 2.91
CA ALA A 96 4.44 -19.09 1.46
C ALA A 96 3.58 -18.01 0.81
N LEU A 97 4.09 -16.78 0.79
CA LEU A 97 3.49 -15.67 0.03
C LEU A 97 3.93 -15.75 -1.44
N ARG A 98 3.00 -15.54 -2.36
CA ARG A 98 3.31 -15.37 -3.78
C ARG A 98 3.21 -13.89 -4.17
N GLU A 99 4.32 -13.32 -4.64
CA GLU A 99 4.33 -12.02 -5.28
C GLU A 99 3.80 -12.11 -6.72
N VAL A 100 3.12 -11.06 -7.16
CA VAL A 100 2.49 -10.90 -8.47
C VAL A 100 2.79 -9.49 -8.93
N ASP A 101 3.36 -9.35 -10.13
CA ASP A 101 3.68 -8.06 -10.76
C ASP A 101 2.82 -7.90 -12.01
N CYS A 102 1.55 -7.58 -11.80
CA CYS A 102 0.57 -7.33 -12.87
C CYS A 102 -0.13 -5.98 -12.65
N TYR A 103 0.54 -5.02 -12.00
CA TYR A 103 0.00 -3.70 -11.72
C TYR A 103 -0.42 -2.94 -12.99
N ALA A 104 -1.55 -2.24 -12.88
CA ALA A 104 -2.11 -1.33 -13.89
C ALA A 104 -2.32 -1.96 -15.28
N GLY A 105 -1.41 -1.72 -16.22
CA GLY A 105 -1.54 -2.15 -17.61
C GLY A 105 -0.99 -3.54 -17.92
N ASP A 106 -0.38 -4.21 -16.93
CA ASP A 106 0.41 -5.42 -17.16
C ASP A 106 -0.35 -6.73 -16.90
N SER A 107 -1.65 -6.66 -16.58
CA SER A 107 -2.55 -7.82 -16.60
C SER A 107 -2.95 -8.22 -18.02
N ASP A 108 -3.36 -9.48 -18.20
CA ASP A 108 -3.81 -9.94 -19.51
C ASP A 108 -5.07 -9.18 -19.97
N PRO A 109 -5.26 -8.97 -21.29
CA PRO A 109 -6.41 -8.25 -21.80
C PRO A 109 -7.75 -8.80 -21.30
N GLY A 110 -8.54 -7.93 -20.66
CA GLY A 110 -9.85 -8.29 -20.11
C GLY A 110 -9.84 -8.67 -18.64
N GLN A 111 -8.67 -8.80 -18.01
CA GLN A 111 -8.52 -9.02 -16.57
C GLN A 111 -8.37 -7.71 -15.81
N GLU A 112 -8.92 -7.67 -14.60
CA GLU A 112 -8.59 -6.65 -13.61
C GLU A 112 -7.16 -6.87 -13.11
N SER A 113 -6.42 -5.78 -12.92
CA SER A 113 -5.02 -5.87 -12.48
C SER A 113 -4.93 -6.28 -11.01
N ALA A 114 -3.98 -7.15 -10.68
CA ALA A 114 -3.63 -7.48 -9.30
C ALA A 114 -2.12 -7.36 -9.12
N ASP A 115 -1.71 -6.73 -8.03
CA ASP A 115 -0.30 -6.65 -7.64
C ASP A 115 -0.13 -7.10 -6.21
N CYS A 116 0.99 -7.75 -5.93
CA CYS A 116 1.49 -7.91 -4.59
C CYS A 116 3.00 -7.99 -4.61
N CYS A 117 3.63 -7.05 -3.92
CA CYS A 117 5.05 -7.11 -3.61
C CYS A 117 5.27 -7.19 -2.10
N ARG A 118 6.44 -7.70 -1.72
CA ARG A 118 6.88 -7.84 -0.33
C ARG A 118 8.21 -7.14 -0.14
N SER A 119 8.40 -6.54 1.03
CA SER A 119 9.70 -5.97 1.40
C SER A 119 9.95 -6.12 2.90
N ALA A 120 11.22 -6.01 3.27
CA ALA A 120 11.68 -6.10 4.63
C ALA A 120 11.50 -4.79 5.41
N MET A 121 11.31 -4.95 6.71
CA MET A 121 11.60 -3.94 7.70
C MET A 121 13.12 -3.86 7.90
N LEU A 122 13.62 -2.68 8.30
CA LEU A 122 15.00 -2.48 8.70
C LEU A 122 15.30 -3.21 10.02
N ASP A 123 16.57 -3.55 10.25
CA ASP A 123 17.03 -4.30 11.42
C ASP A 123 16.48 -3.72 12.73
N GLY A 124 15.89 -4.61 13.55
CA GLY A 124 15.28 -4.26 14.84
C GLY A 124 13.81 -3.85 14.75
N PHE A 125 13.27 -3.65 13.54
CA PHE A 125 11.85 -3.41 13.30
C PHE A 125 11.18 -4.65 12.72
N LEU A 126 9.92 -4.83 13.08
CA LEU A 126 9.16 -6.00 12.68
C LEU A 126 7.76 -5.66 12.14
N THR A 127 7.32 -4.42 12.33
CA THR A 127 6.08 -3.86 11.79
C THR A 127 6.19 -2.34 11.71
N GLY A 128 5.26 -1.69 11.03
CA GLY A 128 5.14 -0.24 10.97
C GLY A 128 4.62 0.33 12.29
N SER A 129 5.48 0.44 13.31
CA SER A 129 5.15 0.99 14.63
C SER A 129 6.29 1.83 15.21
N ARG A 130 6.02 2.56 16.30
CA ARG A 130 7.01 3.48 16.91
C ARG A 130 8.27 2.77 17.34
N ASP A 131 8.13 1.65 18.04
CA ASP A 131 9.23 0.85 18.59
C ASP A 131 9.59 -0.37 17.73
N GLY A 132 8.90 -0.57 16.60
CA GLY A 132 9.08 -1.69 15.71
C GLY A 132 8.50 -3.01 16.20
N ARG A 133 7.72 -2.99 17.29
CA ARG A 133 7.04 -4.18 17.83
C ARG A 133 5.57 -4.20 17.41
N PRO A 134 4.94 -5.41 17.38
CA PRO A 134 3.53 -5.54 17.08
C PRO A 134 2.65 -4.65 17.97
N VAL A 135 1.71 -3.95 17.34
CA VAL A 135 0.74 -3.05 17.98
C VAL A 135 -0.61 -3.73 18.23
N ALA A 136 -0.80 -4.93 17.69
CA ALA A 136 -1.95 -5.80 17.87
C ALA A 136 -1.52 -7.29 17.85
N PRO A 137 -2.40 -8.24 18.20
CA PRO A 137 -2.11 -9.67 18.03
C PRO A 137 -1.81 -10.03 16.56
N LEU A 138 -0.88 -10.97 16.35
CA LEU A 138 -0.58 -11.49 15.02
C LEU A 138 -1.82 -12.12 14.37
N MET A 139 -2.02 -11.83 13.09
CA MET A 139 -3.15 -12.26 12.29
C MET A 139 -2.79 -13.41 11.35
N GLY A 140 -3.81 -14.09 10.83
CA GLY A 140 -3.65 -15.08 9.75
C GLY A 140 -2.72 -16.24 10.10
N ASP A 141 -1.77 -16.53 9.21
CA ASP A 141 -0.84 -17.66 9.32
C ASP A 141 0.40 -17.30 10.15
N PHE A 142 0.58 -16.03 10.52
CA PHE A 142 1.66 -15.58 11.39
C PHE A 142 1.38 -16.01 12.85
N LYS A 143 2.36 -16.68 13.48
CA LYS A 143 2.26 -17.25 14.84
C LYS A 143 3.56 -17.13 15.60
N GLY A 144 3.46 -17.13 16.94
CA GLY A 144 4.62 -17.21 17.83
C GLY A 144 5.26 -15.86 18.13
N LYS A 145 6.52 -15.89 18.59
CA LYS A 145 7.34 -14.70 18.88
C LYS A 145 8.30 -14.35 17.76
N ASP A 146 8.42 -15.24 16.77
CA ASP A 146 9.28 -15.12 15.62
C ASP A 146 8.41 -14.73 14.43
N PHE A 147 8.69 -13.56 13.86
CA PHE A 147 8.01 -13.03 12.69
C PHE A 147 9.08 -12.47 11.76
N ASP A 148 8.83 -12.60 10.48
CA ASP A 148 9.79 -12.38 9.40
C ASP A 148 10.33 -10.95 9.27
N GLY A 149 9.67 -9.98 9.92
CA GLY A 149 9.95 -8.57 9.72
C GLY A 149 9.70 -8.16 8.28
N GLY A 150 8.70 -8.75 7.64
CA GLY A 150 8.24 -8.41 6.30
C GLY A 150 6.89 -7.71 6.35
N PHE A 151 6.59 -6.98 5.28
CA PHE A 151 5.29 -6.37 5.02
C PHE A 151 5.02 -6.42 3.51
N SER A 152 3.76 -6.29 3.12
CA SER A 152 3.36 -6.32 1.72
C SER A 152 2.57 -5.08 1.31
N PHE A 153 2.82 -4.62 0.10
CA PHE A 153 1.87 -3.82 -0.66
C PHE A 153 1.03 -4.76 -1.52
N LEU A 154 -0.24 -4.45 -1.65
CA LEU A 154 -1.13 -5.15 -2.58
C LEU A 154 -2.02 -4.14 -3.27
N ASP A 155 -2.38 -4.43 -4.51
CA ASP A 155 -3.24 -3.57 -5.33
C ASP A 155 -4.29 -4.40 -6.08
N VAL A 156 -5.50 -3.84 -6.17
CA VAL A 156 -6.56 -4.32 -7.07
C VAL A 156 -6.99 -3.17 -7.96
N GLY A 157 -6.82 -3.34 -9.25
CA GLY A 157 -6.81 -2.20 -10.16
C GLY A 157 -5.69 -1.22 -9.80
N PRO A 158 -5.68 -0.03 -10.42
CA PRO A 158 -4.67 0.99 -10.14
C PRO A 158 -4.95 1.85 -8.90
N THR A 159 -6.13 1.74 -8.29
CA THR A 159 -6.63 2.70 -7.29
C THR A 159 -7.15 2.11 -5.98
N SER A 160 -7.20 0.78 -5.86
CA SER A 160 -7.48 0.12 -4.58
C SER A 160 -6.18 -0.41 -4.03
N ASN A 161 -5.65 0.26 -3.01
CA ASN A 161 -4.31 0.00 -2.51
C ASN A 161 -4.36 -0.49 -1.06
N PHE A 162 -3.44 -1.38 -0.72
CA PHE A 162 -3.44 -2.09 0.55
C PHE A 162 -2.02 -2.23 1.09
N VAL A 163 -1.89 -2.16 2.40
CA VAL A 163 -0.65 -2.51 3.11
C VAL A 163 -0.97 -3.56 4.17
N ALA A 164 -0.12 -4.57 4.28
CA ALA A 164 -0.31 -5.66 5.21
C ALA A 164 0.96 -5.93 6.02
N TYR A 165 0.79 -5.93 7.34
CA TYR A 165 1.76 -6.40 8.32
C TYR A 165 1.25 -7.68 8.98
N PRO A 166 2.13 -8.45 9.63
CA PRO A 166 1.73 -9.63 10.39
C PRO A 166 0.69 -9.37 11.48
N ASP A 167 0.63 -8.16 12.04
CA ASP A 167 -0.23 -7.79 13.18
C ASP A 167 -1.40 -6.86 12.85
N TYR A 168 -1.36 -6.15 11.72
CA TYR A 168 -2.47 -5.33 11.26
C TYR A 168 -2.47 -5.15 9.74
N GLY A 169 -3.63 -4.81 9.20
CA GLY A 169 -3.81 -4.43 7.80
C GLY A 169 -4.23 -2.98 7.64
N LEU A 170 -4.04 -2.45 6.43
CA LEU A 170 -4.45 -1.11 6.05
C LEU A 170 -5.07 -1.14 4.65
N ILE A 171 -6.25 -0.54 4.54
CA ILE A 171 -6.90 -0.27 3.26
C ILE A 171 -6.82 1.23 3.00
N TYR A 172 -6.33 1.58 1.81
CA TYR A 172 -6.40 2.93 1.26
C TYR A 172 -7.54 3.03 0.25
N ARG A 173 -8.34 4.09 0.37
CA ARG A 173 -9.37 4.41 -0.63
C ARG A 173 -9.17 5.83 -1.14
N THR A 174 -8.83 5.93 -2.42
CA THR A 174 -8.73 7.19 -3.13
C THR A 174 -10.08 7.51 -3.76
N ILE A 175 -10.77 8.54 -3.26
CA ILE A 175 -12.13 8.89 -3.65
C ILE A 175 -12.11 10.29 -4.31
N PRO A 176 -12.25 10.40 -5.63
CA PRO A 176 -12.35 11.68 -6.32
C PRO A 176 -13.59 12.46 -5.85
N VAL A 177 -13.45 13.73 -5.49
CA VAL A 177 -14.57 14.59 -5.05
C VAL A 177 -14.85 15.68 -6.10
N THR A 178 -13.83 16.41 -6.49
CA THR A 178 -13.84 17.37 -7.60
C THR A 178 -12.59 17.16 -8.45
N VAL A 179 -12.41 17.97 -9.50
CA VAL A 179 -11.21 17.93 -10.35
C VAL A 179 -9.92 18.22 -9.58
N ASP A 180 -10.01 18.84 -8.42
CA ASP A 180 -8.90 19.35 -7.59
C ASP A 180 -9.06 18.99 -6.11
N LYS A 181 -9.96 18.07 -5.76
CA LYS A 181 -10.13 17.56 -4.39
C LYS A 181 -10.34 16.06 -4.37
N THR A 182 -9.66 15.41 -3.44
CA THR A 182 -9.71 13.97 -3.22
C THR A 182 -9.90 13.67 -1.74
N ALA A 183 -10.83 12.77 -1.42
CA ALA A 183 -10.93 12.19 -0.09
C ALA A 183 -10.10 10.90 -0.06
N PHE A 184 -9.11 10.85 0.83
CA PHE A 184 -8.25 9.70 1.03
C PHE A 184 -8.59 9.03 2.37
N GLU A 185 -9.21 7.86 2.32
CA GLU A 185 -9.59 7.08 3.50
C GLU A 185 -8.54 6.03 3.83
N LEU A 186 -8.16 5.99 5.11
CA LEU A 186 -7.35 4.92 5.69
C LEU A 186 -8.21 4.11 6.64
N ILE A 187 -8.19 2.78 6.51
CA ILE A 187 -8.94 1.85 7.35
C ILE A 187 -7.99 0.80 7.92
N TRP A 188 -7.79 0.81 9.23
CA TRP A 188 -6.94 -0.17 9.91
C TRP A 188 -7.73 -1.40 10.30
N LEU A 189 -7.14 -2.55 10.02
CA LEU A 189 -7.68 -3.87 10.28
C LEU A 189 -6.86 -4.57 11.36
N VAL A 190 -7.53 -5.21 12.31
CA VAL A 190 -6.92 -6.10 13.31
C VAL A 190 -7.72 -7.40 13.39
N ASP A 191 -7.20 -8.40 14.09
CA ASP A 191 -7.92 -9.64 14.37
C ASP A 191 -9.32 -9.37 14.98
N GLU A 192 -10.35 -10.11 14.55
CA GLU A 192 -11.72 -9.93 15.01
C GLU A 192 -11.86 -10.00 16.54
N HIS A 193 -11.01 -10.80 17.20
CA HIS A 193 -11.04 -11.00 18.64
C HIS A 193 -10.19 -10.00 19.44
N ALA A 194 -9.35 -9.19 18.78
CA ALA A 194 -8.50 -8.21 19.47
C ALA A 194 -9.32 -7.11 20.14
N VAL A 195 -9.14 -6.86 21.44
CA VAL A 195 -9.93 -5.88 22.21
C VAL A 195 -9.13 -4.60 22.41
N GLU A 196 -9.67 -3.46 21.98
CA GLU A 196 -9.05 -2.15 22.24
C GLU A 196 -8.93 -1.91 23.75
N GLY A 197 -7.85 -1.32 24.22
CA GLY A 197 -7.63 -1.12 25.65
C GLY A 197 -7.04 -2.36 26.35
N LYS A 198 -6.96 -3.50 25.66
CA LYS A 198 -6.29 -4.71 26.12
C LYS A 198 -5.20 -5.16 25.15
N ASP A 199 -5.60 -5.55 23.94
CA ASP A 199 -4.74 -6.20 22.95
C ASP A 199 -4.10 -5.20 21.98
N TYR A 200 -4.69 -4.02 21.81
CA TYR A 200 -4.12 -2.90 21.07
C TYR A 200 -4.53 -1.55 21.67
N ARG A 201 -3.93 -0.47 21.18
CA ARG A 201 -4.31 0.93 21.44
C ARG A 201 -4.44 1.64 20.09
N GLU A 202 -5.58 2.30 19.84
CA GLU A 202 -5.82 2.97 18.56
C GLU A 202 -4.68 3.93 18.19
N GLN A 203 -4.23 4.75 19.15
CA GLN A 203 -3.19 5.76 18.91
C GLN A 203 -1.84 5.17 18.48
N GLU A 204 -1.50 3.98 18.97
CA GLU A 204 -0.26 3.28 18.57
C GLU A 204 -0.44 2.58 17.22
N LEU A 205 -1.61 1.99 17.00
CA LEU A 205 -1.98 1.31 15.75
C LEU A 205 -1.96 2.27 14.55
N VAL A 206 -2.57 3.44 14.69
CA VAL A 206 -2.69 4.39 13.57
C VAL A 206 -1.42 5.18 13.31
N TRP A 207 -0.51 5.27 14.29
CA TRP A 207 0.56 6.26 14.29
C TRP A 207 1.39 6.31 12.99
N MET A 208 1.88 5.16 12.52
CA MET A 208 2.78 5.11 11.36
C MET A 208 2.13 5.76 10.14
N TRP A 209 0.93 5.31 9.82
CA TRP A 209 0.25 5.67 8.58
C TRP A 209 -0.57 6.95 8.71
N ASP A 210 -1.03 7.32 9.92
CA ASP A 210 -1.61 8.65 10.18
C ASP A 210 -0.56 9.74 10.00
N TYR A 211 0.64 9.52 10.56
CA TYR A 211 1.76 10.45 10.44
C TYR A 211 2.29 10.55 9.00
N THR A 212 2.51 9.40 8.33
CA THR A 212 3.01 9.35 6.95
C THR A 212 2.01 9.97 5.97
N SER A 213 0.71 9.65 6.06
CA SER A 213 -0.30 10.24 5.16
C SER A 213 -0.51 11.74 5.35
N ALA A 214 -0.26 12.28 6.56
CA ALA A 214 -0.24 13.73 6.75
C ALA A 214 0.95 14.40 6.04
N GLU A 215 2.10 13.73 5.98
CA GLU A 215 3.26 14.18 5.21
C GLU A 215 2.99 14.08 3.69
N ASP A 216 2.41 12.97 3.22
CA ASP A 216 2.00 12.78 1.82
C ASP A 216 1.06 13.89 1.35
N LYS A 217 0.01 14.16 2.14
CA LYS A 217 -0.97 15.21 1.84
C LYS A 217 -0.27 16.54 1.54
N LYS A 218 0.74 16.90 2.33
CA LYS A 218 1.50 18.15 2.12
C LYS A 218 2.27 18.13 0.80
N ILE A 219 2.93 17.02 0.45
CA ILE A 219 3.67 16.87 -0.80
C ILE A 219 2.72 16.99 -1.99
N ILE A 220 1.60 16.26 -1.94
CA ILE A 220 0.60 16.20 -3.00
C ILE A 220 -0.02 17.59 -3.24
N GLU A 221 -0.37 18.33 -2.19
CA GLU A 221 -0.95 19.67 -2.34
C GLU A 221 0.04 20.69 -2.89
N LEU A 222 1.31 20.60 -2.50
CA LEU A 222 2.37 21.40 -3.11
C LEU A 222 2.58 21.04 -4.59
N ASN A 223 2.49 19.75 -4.93
CA ASN A 223 2.59 19.29 -6.31
C ASN A 223 1.41 19.83 -7.14
N GLN A 224 0.18 19.74 -6.65
CA GLN A 224 -1.00 20.33 -7.31
C GLN A 224 -0.83 21.84 -7.54
N ALA A 225 -0.34 22.58 -6.54
CA ALA A 225 -0.09 24.01 -6.68
C ALA A 225 0.94 24.31 -7.78
N GLY A 226 1.97 23.47 -7.91
CA GLY A 226 2.96 23.53 -8.99
C GLY A 226 2.34 23.24 -10.36
N VAL A 227 1.59 22.15 -10.48
CA VAL A 227 0.88 21.72 -11.71
C VAL A 227 -0.12 22.78 -12.20
N ASN A 228 -0.72 23.55 -11.29
CA ASN A 228 -1.64 24.63 -11.64
C ASN A 228 -0.95 25.87 -12.26
N SER A 229 0.38 25.93 -12.23
CA SER A 229 1.14 27.04 -12.82
C SER A 229 1.07 27.01 -14.35
N ALA A 230 0.95 28.19 -14.96
CA ALA A 230 1.06 28.34 -16.42
C ALA A 230 2.47 28.00 -16.97
N PHE A 231 3.47 27.86 -16.10
CA PHE A 231 4.84 27.48 -16.46
C PHE A 231 5.14 26.00 -16.22
N PHE A 232 4.15 25.21 -15.79
CA PHE A 232 4.35 23.77 -15.61
C PHE A 232 4.55 23.06 -16.95
N GLU A 233 5.58 22.25 -17.02
CA GLU A 233 5.81 21.28 -18.09
C GLU A 233 6.11 19.91 -17.43
N PRO A 234 5.56 18.80 -17.95
CA PRO A 234 5.80 17.49 -17.37
C PRO A 234 7.27 17.07 -17.52
N GLY A 235 7.87 16.62 -16.43
CA GLY A 235 9.21 16.03 -16.40
C GLY A 235 9.21 14.51 -16.66
N PRO A 236 10.37 13.90 -16.90
CA PRO A 236 10.50 12.46 -16.98
C PRO A 236 10.45 11.80 -15.60
N TYR A 237 9.84 10.61 -15.52
CA TYR A 237 9.94 9.75 -14.34
C TYR A 237 11.34 9.15 -14.18
N THR A 238 11.76 8.97 -12.94
CA THR A 238 12.99 8.26 -12.56
C THR A 238 12.75 6.75 -12.44
N PRO A 239 13.81 5.91 -12.37
CA PRO A 239 13.64 4.48 -12.11
C PRO A 239 12.94 4.15 -10.78
N MET A 240 12.91 5.07 -9.81
CA MET A 240 12.18 4.89 -8.55
C MET A 240 10.69 5.20 -8.66
N GLU A 241 10.24 5.69 -9.81
CA GLU A 241 8.85 6.07 -10.12
C GLU A 241 8.27 5.17 -11.25
N ALA A 242 8.79 3.95 -11.38
CA ALA A 242 8.41 3.05 -12.48
C ALA A 242 6.90 2.69 -12.43
N ASP A 243 6.35 2.44 -11.24
CA ASP A 243 4.92 2.10 -11.08
C ASP A 243 4.02 3.31 -11.29
N ALA A 244 4.44 4.52 -10.88
CA ALA A 244 3.77 5.76 -11.25
C ALA A 244 3.73 5.95 -12.79
N ALA A 245 4.82 5.62 -13.50
CA ALA A 245 4.84 5.65 -14.96
C ALA A 245 3.92 4.60 -15.59
N ARG A 246 3.86 3.37 -15.04
CA ARG A 246 2.92 2.31 -15.44
C ARG A 246 1.47 2.76 -15.25
N TYR A 247 1.16 3.36 -14.11
CA TYR A 247 -0.15 3.93 -13.80
C TYR A 247 -0.58 5.00 -14.82
N VAL A 248 0.27 5.99 -15.11
CA VAL A 248 -0.07 7.04 -16.07
C VAL A 248 -0.25 6.48 -17.47
N SER A 249 0.56 5.51 -17.86
CA SER A 249 0.44 4.83 -19.16
C SER A 249 -0.90 4.09 -19.26
N TRP A 250 -1.27 3.33 -18.23
CA TRP A 250 -2.58 2.68 -18.12
C TRP A 250 -3.73 3.70 -18.20
N TYR A 251 -3.64 4.83 -17.48
CA TYR A 251 -4.68 5.85 -17.47
C TYR A 251 -4.91 6.42 -18.87
N LEU A 252 -3.82 6.80 -19.56
CA LEU A 252 -3.88 7.36 -20.91
C LEU A 252 -4.44 6.37 -21.92
N GLU A 253 -4.03 5.10 -21.87
CA GLU A 253 -4.57 4.06 -22.74
C GLU A 253 -6.05 3.77 -22.46
N SER A 254 -6.45 3.78 -21.18
CA SER A 254 -7.85 3.55 -20.78
C SER A 254 -8.76 4.68 -21.28
N MET A 255 -8.31 5.94 -21.21
CA MET A 255 -9.06 7.09 -21.70
C MET A 255 -9.23 7.12 -23.23
N LYS A 256 -8.39 6.41 -23.99
CA LYS A 256 -8.56 6.26 -25.46
C LYS A 256 -9.63 5.24 -25.85
N ARG A 257 -10.00 4.34 -24.93
CA ARG A 257 -11.00 3.28 -25.17
C ARG A 257 -12.44 3.73 -24.87
N VAL A 258 -12.60 4.94 -24.32
CA VAL A 258 -13.88 5.58 -23.99
C VAL A 258 -14.52 6.21 -25.21
#